data_AF-A0A956GVZ9-F1
#
_entry.id   AF-A0A956GVZ9-F1
#
_cell.length_a   1.000
_cell.length_b   1.000
_cell.length_c   1.000
_cell.angle_alpha   90.00
_cell.angle_beta   90.00
_cell.angle_gamma   90.00
#
_symmetry.space_group_name_H-M   'P 1'
#
loop_
_entity.id
_entity.type
_entity.pdbx_description
1 polymer ?
#
loop_
_entity_poly.entity_id
_entity_poly.type
_entity_poly.pdbx_seq_one_letter_code
_entity_poly.pdbx_strand_id
1 'polypeptide(L)'
;MRSRWKLLPVALVLPLLMGHDTGGCGGGDGVEFGPPTGSTCPPDSTLTWDSFGHEFMDSYCTRCHASTLTGADRQGAPLYHDFDTVQGVRNVANHVDYMAAAGPDAINTQMPIDDGATPTLGERKQLGEWLACGAP
;
A
#
# COMPACT_ATOMS: atom_id res chain seq x y z
N MET A 1 8.98 25.87 80.43
CA MET A 1 9.43 24.48 80.19
C MET A 1 9.22 24.16 78.72
N ARG A 2 10.30 24.07 77.94
CA ARG A 2 10.25 23.79 76.49
C ARG A 2 10.37 22.29 76.30
N SER A 3 9.26 21.59 76.03
CA SER A 3 9.29 20.15 75.73
C SER A 3 9.26 19.94 74.22
N ARG A 4 10.36 19.39 73.72
CA ARG A 4 10.63 19.08 72.32
C ARG A 4 9.92 17.77 71.97
N TRP A 5 8.90 17.84 71.12
CA TRP A 5 8.31 16.65 70.51
C TRP A 5 9.26 16.06 69.47
N LYS A 6 9.56 14.77 69.65
CA LYS A 6 10.41 13.98 68.78
C LYS A 6 9.65 13.62 67.50
N LEU A 7 10.30 13.87 66.37
CA LEU A 7 9.91 13.45 65.03
C LEU A 7 9.98 11.92 64.92
N LEU A 8 8.98 11.32 64.30
CA LEU A 8 9.09 10.04 63.59
C LEU A 8 8.43 10.23 62.22
N PRO A 9 9.20 10.31 61.12
CA PRO A 9 8.61 10.35 59.79
C PRO A 9 8.11 8.96 59.40
N VAL A 10 6.83 8.96 59.03
CA VAL A 10 6.04 7.91 58.40
C VAL A 10 6.80 7.31 57.22
N ALA A 11 6.93 5.98 57.18
CA ALA A 11 7.45 5.25 56.03
C ALA A 11 6.47 5.41 54.86
N LEU A 12 6.90 6.18 53.86
CA LEU A 12 6.16 6.40 52.62
C LEU A 12 6.32 5.15 51.73
N VAL A 13 5.26 4.36 51.61
CA VAL A 13 5.19 3.24 50.67
C VAL A 13 5.01 3.83 49.27
N LEU A 14 6.04 3.72 48.42
CA LEU A 14 5.99 4.14 47.02
C LEU A 14 4.95 3.29 46.26
N PRO A 15 3.93 3.90 45.63
CA PRO A 15 3.09 3.18 44.69
C PRO A 15 3.87 2.88 43.41
N LEU A 16 3.86 1.60 43.04
CA LEU A 16 4.36 1.04 41.80
C LEU A 16 3.57 1.66 40.62
N LEU A 17 4.10 2.74 40.04
CA LEU A 17 3.57 3.32 38.80
C LEU A 17 3.93 2.37 37.66
N MET A 18 2.93 1.60 37.22
CA MET A 18 2.96 0.88 35.94
C MET A 18 3.11 1.91 34.82
N GLY A 19 4.34 2.05 34.33
CA GLY A 19 4.63 2.74 33.08
C GLY A 19 4.00 1.96 31.94
N HIS A 20 2.89 2.46 31.41
CA HIS A 20 2.43 2.06 30.09
C HIS A 20 3.13 2.96 29.08
N ASP A 21 4.28 2.49 28.61
CA ASP A 21 4.87 2.93 27.35
C ASP A 21 3.95 2.47 26.20
N THR A 22 2.89 3.21 25.92
CA THR A 22 2.30 3.18 24.57
C THR A 22 2.94 4.29 23.74
N GLY A 23 4.25 4.14 23.53
CA GLY A 23 4.97 4.81 22.46
C GLY A 23 4.55 4.20 21.13
N GLY A 24 3.36 4.57 20.66
CA GLY A 24 2.84 4.25 19.35
C GLY A 24 2.46 5.54 18.64
N CYS A 25 3.45 6.26 18.12
CA CYS A 25 3.20 7.31 17.12
C CYS A 25 3.05 6.62 15.77
N GLY A 26 1.83 6.60 15.23
CA GLY A 26 1.57 6.11 13.87
C GLY A 26 0.08 6.00 13.61
N GLY A 27 -0.54 7.11 13.22
CA GLY A 27 -1.92 7.15 12.75
C GLY A 27 -2.14 6.15 11.62
N GLY A 28 -3.13 5.28 11.79
CA GLY A 28 -3.59 4.38 10.75
C GLY A 28 -4.67 5.04 9.91
N ASP A 29 -4.30 6.04 9.12
CA ASP A 29 -5.04 6.49 7.94
C ASP A 29 -4.49 5.82 6.67
N GLY A 30 -3.97 4.59 6.82
CA GLY A 30 -3.38 3.80 5.76
C GLY A 30 -4.42 3.40 4.71
N VAL A 31 -4.05 3.58 3.43
CA VAL A 31 -4.72 2.94 2.29
C VAL A 31 -4.81 1.44 2.58
N GLU A 32 -6.03 0.92 2.69
CA GLU A 32 -6.27 -0.50 2.91
C GLU A 32 -5.89 -1.27 1.64
N PHE A 33 -4.75 -1.96 1.69
CA PHE A 33 -4.34 -2.88 0.63
C PHE A 33 -5.29 -4.07 0.57
N GLY A 34 -5.71 -4.44 -0.64
CA GLY A 34 -6.41 -5.71 -0.86
C GLY A 34 -5.50 -6.91 -0.62
N PRO A 35 -6.07 -8.11 -0.44
CA PRO A 35 -5.29 -9.34 -0.33
C PRO A 35 -4.55 -9.65 -1.65
N PRO A 36 -3.47 -10.44 -1.61
CA PRO A 36 -2.86 -11.02 -2.81
C PRO A 36 -3.89 -11.74 -3.67
N THR A 37 -3.83 -11.56 -4.98
CA THR A 37 -4.85 -12.14 -5.88
C THR A 37 -4.65 -13.63 -6.15
N GLY A 38 -3.46 -14.16 -5.86
CA GLY A 38 -3.10 -15.56 -6.11
C GLY A 38 -2.87 -15.88 -7.59
N SER A 39 -2.73 -14.85 -8.44
CA SER A 39 -2.46 -15.04 -9.86
C SER A 39 -1.15 -15.80 -10.08
N THR A 40 -1.12 -16.67 -11.09
CA THR A 40 0.07 -17.43 -11.48
C THR A 40 0.38 -17.12 -12.94
N CYS A 41 1.66 -17.23 -13.34
CA CYS A 41 2.05 -17.03 -14.72
C CYS A 41 1.66 -18.26 -15.57
N PRO A 42 0.75 -18.14 -16.55
CA PRO A 42 0.47 -19.23 -17.47
C PRO A 42 1.73 -19.53 -18.32
N PRO A 43 2.06 -20.81 -18.59
CA PRO A 43 3.25 -21.19 -19.35
C PRO A 43 3.24 -20.70 -20.81
N ASP A 44 2.06 -20.38 -21.34
CA ASP A 44 1.80 -19.89 -22.69
C ASP A 44 1.41 -18.40 -22.70
N SER A 45 1.65 -17.67 -21.60
CA SER A 45 1.39 -16.24 -21.55
C SER A 45 2.15 -15.49 -22.64
N THR A 46 1.43 -14.61 -23.34
CA THR A 46 1.97 -13.73 -24.40
C THR A 46 1.92 -12.25 -24.00
N LEU A 47 1.52 -11.97 -22.76
CA LEU A 47 1.43 -10.61 -22.23
C LEU A 47 2.85 -10.09 -21.96
N THR A 48 3.19 -8.97 -22.61
CA THR A 48 4.44 -8.24 -22.41
C THR A 48 4.13 -6.78 -22.12
N TRP A 49 5.15 -6.00 -21.75
CA TRP A 49 5.02 -4.55 -21.69
C TRP A 49 4.48 -3.97 -23.00
N ASP A 50 5.03 -4.39 -24.15
CA ASP A 50 4.66 -3.85 -25.45
C ASP A 50 3.28 -4.33 -25.94
N SER A 51 2.85 -5.54 -25.59
CA SER A 51 1.57 -6.11 -26.05
C SER A 51 0.39 -5.82 -25.11
N PHE A 52 0.66 -5.48 -23.85
CA PHE A 52 -0.38 -5.32 -22.83
C PHE A 52 -0.02 -4.26 -21.78
N GLY A 53 1.12 -4.42 -21.10
CA GLY A 53 1.43 -3.69 -19.88
C GLY A 53 1.43 -2.17 -20.06
N HIS A 54 2.03 -1.66 -21.13
CA HIS A 54 2.10 -0.23 -21.42
C HIS A 54 0.70 0.37 -21.61
N GLU A 55 -0.12 -0.21 -22.50
CA GLU A 55 -1.46 0.31 -22.79
C GLU A 55 -2.38 0.22 -21.58
N PHE A 56 -2.29 -0.86 -20.79
CA PHE A 56 -3.04 -0.98 -19.54
C PHE A 56 -2.64 0.13 -18.54
N MET A 57 -1.34 0.33 -18.31
CA MET A 57 -0.88 1.35 -17.37
C MET A 57 -1.24 2.76 -17.85
N ASP A 58 -1.11 3.05 -19.14
CA ASP A 58 -1.47 4.35 -19.69
C ASP A 58 -2.98 4.62 -19.59
N SER A 59 -3.80 3.59 -19.86
CA SER A 59 -5.25 3.70 -19.84
C SER A 59 -5.82 3.92 -18.45
N TYR A 60 -5.18 3.42 -17.39
CA TYR A 60 -5.79 3.36 -16.05
C TYR A 60 -4.95 3.97 -14.93
N CYS A 61 -3.63 4.06 -15.08
CA CYS A 61 -2.71 4.29 -13.97
C CYS A 61 -1.95 5.61 -14.09
N THR A 62 -1.44 5.95 -15.27
CA THR A 62 -0.51 7.10 -15.47
C THR A 62 -1.14 8.46 -15.18
N ARG A 63 -2.48 8.58 -15.19
CA ARG A 63 -3.21 9.80 -14.80
C ARG A 63 -2.82 10.36 -13.42
N CYS A 64 -2.46 9.48 -12.49
CA CYS A 64 -1.98 9.85 -11.15
C CYS A 64 -0.55 9.37 -10.89
N HIS A 65 -0.12 8.31 -11.59
CA HIS A 65 1.12 7.59 -11.34
C HIS A 65 2.19 7.79 -12.43
N ALA A 66 2.13 8.81 -13.29
CA ALA A 66 3.25 9.08 -14.20
C ALA A 66 4.41 9.77 -13.45
N SER A 67 5.65 9.40 -13.80
CA SER A 67 6.87 10.00 -13.23
C SER A 67 6.99 11.52 -13.42
N THR A 68 6.29 12.07 -14.41
CA THR A 68 6.26 13.50 -14.73
C THR A 68 5.31 14.30 -13.84
N LEU A 69 4.40 13.64 -13.10
CA LEU A 69 3.43 14.30 -12.23
C LEU A 69 4.04 14.59 -10.86
N THR A 70 3.69 15.75 -10.31
CA THR A 70 4.16 16.20 -8.99
C THR A 70 3.05 16.87 -8.20
N GLY A 71 3.23 16.97 -6.87
CA GLY A 71 2.31 17.71 -6.00
C GLY A 71 0.86 17.21 -6.09
N ALA A 72 -0.08 18.14 -6.28
CA ALA A 72 -1.51 17.85 -6.34
C ALA A 72 -1.89 16.99 -7.57
N ASP A 73 -1.14 17.06 -8.67
CA ASP A 73 -1.45 16.32 -9.89
C ASP A 73 -1.31 14.80 -9.72
N ARG A 74 -0.54 14.36 -8.72
CA ARG A 74 -0.44 12.93 -8.35
C ARG A 74 -1.67 12.41 -7.62
N GLN A 75 -2.58 13.28 -7.16
CA GLN A 75 -3.78 12.89 -6.40
C GLN A 75 -3.48 11.99 -5.19
N GLY A 76 -2.34 12.20 -4.54
CA GLY A 76 -1.88 11.37 -3.42
C GLY A 76 -1.14 10.09 -3.81
N ALA A 77 -0.94 9.81 -5.10
CA ALA A 77 -0.11 8.70 -5.56
C ALA A 77 1.32 8.82 -4.96
N PRO A 78 1.81 7.78 -4.27
CA PRO A 78 3.12 7.82 -3.63
C PRO A 78 4.25 8.09 -4.64
N LEU A 79 5.34 8.68 -4.15
CA LEU A 79 6.58 8.79 -4.93
C LEU A 79 7.11 7.39 -5.24
N TYR A 80 7.73 7.24 -6.41
CA TYR A 80 8.30 5.97 -6.91
C TYR A 80 7.27 4.90 -7.31
N HIS A 81 5.97 5.16 -7.17
CA HIS A 81 4.89 4.41 -7.86
C HIS A 81 4.67 5.01 -9.24
N ASP A 82 5.71 4.92 -10.08
CA ASP A 82 5.73 5.52 -11.41
C ASP A 82 5.45 4.45 -12.48
N PHE A 83 4.25 4.47 -13.05
CA PHE A 83 3.73 3.40 -13.92
C PHE A 83 3.81 3.70 -15.42
N ASP A 84 4.49 4.79 -15.79
CA ASP A 84 4.88 5.11 -17.17
C ASP A 84 6.15 4.35 -17.63
N THR A 85 6.71 3.48 -16.79
CA THR A 85 7.80 2.56 -17.15
C THR A 85 7.59 1.16 -16.58
N VAL A 86 8.01 0.13 -17.32
CA VAL A 86 7.95 -1.26 -16.81
C VAL A 86 8.77 -1.46 -15.54
N GLN A 87 9.90 -0.76 -15.39
CA GLN A 87 10.73 -0.88 -14.19
C GLN A 87 10.03 -0.31 -12.96
N GLY A 88 9.32 0.80 -13.10
CA GLY A 88 8.55 1.38 -12.00
C GLY A 88 7.41 0.46 -11.56
N VAL A 89 6.73 -0.22 -12.49
CA VAL A 89 5.76 -1.27 -12.15
C VAL A 89 6.43 -2.43 -11.41
N ARG A 90 7.53 -2.99 -11.96
CA ARG A 90 8.24 -4.13 -11.37
C ARG A 90 8.72 -3.86 -9.94
N ASN A 91 9.17 -2.63 -9.66
CA ASN A 91 9.64 -2.25 -8.33
C ASN A 91 8.57 -2.38 -7.24
N VAL A 92 7.29 -2.29 -7.61
CA VAL A 92 6.16 -2.34 -6.67
C VAL A 92 5.03 -3.27 -7.15
N ALA A 93 5.37 -4.31 -7.91
CA ALA A 93 4.39 -5.20 -8.56
C ALA A 93 3.34 -5.77 -7.59
N ASN A 94 3.76 -6.13 -6.37
CA ASN A 94 2.84 -6.60 -5.33
C ASN A 94 1.81 -5.54 -4.93
N HIS A 95 2.17 -4.26 -4.91
CA HIS A 95 1.21 -3.20 -4.59
C HIS A 95 0.20 -3.02 -5.72
N VAL A 96 0.64 -3.18 -6.98
CA VAL A 96 -0.28 -3.15 -8.14
C VAL A 96 -1.27 -4.32 -8.05
N ASP A 97 -0.80 -5.52 -7.68
CA ASP A 97 -1.64 -6.68 -7.45
C ASP A 97 -2.70 -6.41 -6.37
N TYR A 98 -2.27 -5.90 -5.21
CA TYR A 98 -3.13 -5.67 -4.04
C TYR A 98 -4.16 -4.55 -4.24
N MET A 99 -3.96 -3.66 -5.21
CA MET A 99 -4.81 -2.50 -5.42
C MET A 99 -5.71 -2.60 -6.66
N ALA A 100 -5.30 -3.36 -7.68
CA ALA A 100 -5.94 -3.30 -8.99
C ALA A 100 -6.16 -4.64 -9.71
N ALA A 101 -5.42 -5.70 -9.36
CA ALA A 101 -5.49 -6.96 -10.11
C ALA A 101 -6.64 -7.87 -9.64
N ALA A 102 -6.86 -8.93 -10.40
CA ALA A 102 -7.78 -10.00 -10.05
C ALA A 102 -7.14 -11.36 -10.32
N GLY A 103 -7.46 -12.35 -9.50
CA GLY A 103 -6.93 -13.70 -9.59
C GLY A 103 -7.89 -14.71 -8.94
N PRO A 104 -7.45 -15.96 -8.73
CA PRO A 104 -8.28 -16.99 -8.11
C PRO A 104 -8.71 -16.68 -6.68
N ASP A 105 -7.89 -15.93 -5.93
CA ASP A 105 -8.10 -15.73 -4.50
C ASP A 105 -8.78 -14.39 -4.17
N ALA A 106 -8.67 -13.38 -5.06
CA ALA A 106 -9.26 -12.07 -4.84
C ALA A 106 -9.49 -11.25 -6.12
N ILE A 107 -10.36 -10.24 -6.02
CA ILE A 107 -10.59 -9.21 -7.03
C ILE A 107 -10.41 -7.86 -6.34
N ASN A 108 -9.32 -7.16 -6.66
CA ASN A 108 -9.00 -5.86 -6.08
C ASN A 108 -9.45 -4.73 -7.02
N THR A 109 -10.22 -3.79 -6.48
CA THR A 109 -10.86 -2.70 -7.25
C THR A 109 -10.61 -1.32 -6.66
N GLN A 110 -9.62 -1.20 -5.76
CA GLN A 110 -9.29 0.04 -5.07
C GLN A 110 -8.69 1.08 -6.03
N MET A 111 -8.09 0.63 -7.13
CA MET A 111 -7.54 1.49 -8.18
C MET A 111 -8.22 1.26 -9.55
N PRO A 112 -8.34 2.34 -10.36
CA PRO A 112 -8.04 3.73 -10.01
C PRO A 112 -9.10 4.36 -9.07
N ILE A 113 -8.73 5.39 -8.32
CA ILE A 113 -9.61 6.08 -7.34
C ILE A 113 -10.45 7.23 -7.93
N ASP A 114 -10.11 7.66 -9.14
CA ASP A 114 -10.82 8.75 -9.82
C ASP A 114 -12.13 8.27 -10.45
N ASP A 115 -12.91 9.20 -10.99
CA ASP A 115 -14.15 8.92 -11.72
C ASP A 115 -13.90 8.55 -13.20
N GLY A 116 -12.65 8.27 -13.55
CA GLY A 116 -12.21 7.94 -14.91
C GLY A 116 -12.54 6.49 -15.31
N ALA A 117 -11.97 6.09 -16.45
CA ALA A 117 -12.08 4.70 -16.89
C ALA A 117 -11.46 3.75 -15.85
N THR A 118 -12.16 2.65 -15.58
CA THR A 118 -11.72 1.59 -14.66
C THR A 118 -11.57 0.27 -15.42
N PRO A 119 -10.58 -0.57 -15.08
CA PRO A 119 -10.42 -1.87 -15.72
C PRO A 119 -11.61 -2.80 -15.45
N THR A 120 -12.06 -3.50 -16.49
CA THR A 120 -12.99 -4.62 -16.38
C THR A 120 -12.37 -5.80 -15.64
N LEU A 121 -13.19 -6.74 -15.17
CA LEU A 121 -12.68 -7.96 -14.53
C LEU A 121 -11.70 -8.75 -15.42
N GLY A 122 -11.95 -8.79 -16.75
CA GLY A 122 -11.06 -9.49 -17.68
C GLY A 122 -9.68 -8.86 -17.76
N GLU A 123 -9.61 -7.53 -17.81
CA GLU A 123 -8.36 -6.79 -17.84
C GLU A 123 -7.62 -6.87 -16.50
N ARG A 124 -8.33 -6.90 -15.37
CA ARG A 124 -7.72 -7.13 -14.04
C ARG A 124 -7.10 -8.51 -13.90
N LYS A 125 -7.71 -9.53 -14.52
CA LYS A 125 -7.13 -10.89 -14.58
C LYS A 125 -5.86 -10.92 -15.42
N GLN A 126 -5.88 -10.28 -16.59
CA GLN A 126 -4.68 -10.14 -17.42
C GLN A 126 -3.57 -9.37 -16.69
N LEU A 127 -3.92 -8.33 -15.92
CA LEU A 127 -2.97 -7.63 -15.06
C LEU A 127 -2.34 -8.59 -14.04
N GLY A 128 -3.15 -9.37 -13.32
CA GLY A 128 -2.67 -10.36 -12.35
C GLY A 128 -1.73 -11.40 -12.98
N GLU A 129 -2.09 -11.94 -14.14
CA GLU A 129 -1.28 -12.90 -14.90
C GLU A 129 0.05 -12.28 -15.37
N TRP A 130 0.01 -11.08 -15.95
CA TRP A 130 1.20 -10.38 -16.42
C TRP A 130 2.16 -10.04 -15.28
N LEU A 131 1.64 -9.56 -14.14
CA LEU A 131 2.44 -9.32 -12.92
C LEU A 131 3.05 -10.62 -12.39
N ALA A 132 2.29 -11.72 -12.36
CA ALA A 132 2.78 -13.02 -11.93
C ALA A 132 3.87 -13.58 -12.85
N CYS A 133 3.89 -13.20 -14.12
CA CYS A 133 4.98 -13.49 -15.06
C CYS A 133 6.22 -12.61 -14.88
N GLY A 134 6.24 -11.72 -13.88
CA GLY A 134 7.33 -10.77 -13.65
C GLY A 134 7.24 -9.51 -14.52
N ALA A 135 6.05 -9.23 -15.05
CA ALA A 135 5.78 -8.10 -15.94
C ALA A 135 6.80 -8.02 -17.09
N PRO A 136 6.92 -9.07 -17.93
CA PRO A 136 8.00 -9.22 -18.92
C PRO A 136 8.02 -8.11 -19.97
#